data_AF-A0A534SQP5-F1
#
_entry.id   AF-A0A534SQP5-F1
#
_cell.length_a   1.000
_cell.length_b   1.000
_cell.length_c   1.000
_cell.angle_alpha   90.00
_cell.angle_beta   90.00
_cell.angle_gamma   90.00
#
_symmetry.space_group_name_H-M   'P 1'
#
loop_
_entity.id
_entity.type
_entity.pdbx_description
1 polymer ?
#
loop_
_entity_poly.entity_id
_entity_poly.type
_entity_poly.pdbx_seq_one_letter_code
_entity_poly.pdbx_strand_id
1 'polypeptide(L)' 'MAAETRPMICPSCGVEMNRHAEKLVWPTAPADHASADPVLGGIVEELHTCPACGTGGSRREP' A
#
# COMPACT_ATOMS: atom_id res chain seq x y z
N MET A 1 16.96 -1.94 -8.04
CA MET A 1 17.41 -1.58 -6.68
C MET A 1 16.15 -1.48 -5.84
N ALA A 2 15.97 -2.33 -4.84
CA ALA A 2 14.78 -2.26 -4.00
C ALA A 2 14.83 -0.94 -3.22
N ALA A 3 13.85 -0.06 -3.42
CA ALA A 3 13.67 1.07 -2.53
C ALA A 3 13.48 0.50 -1.12
N GLU A 4 14.21 1.01 -0.12
CA GLU A 4 13.94 0.66 1.27
C GLU A 4 12.54 1.16 1.63
N THR A 5 11.55 0.27 1.57
CA THR A 5 10.16 0.60 1.90
C THR A 5 10.10 0.86 3.41
N ARG A 6 9.85 2.12 3.77
CA ARG A 6 9.71 2.49 5.19
C ARG A 6 8.51 1.75 5.79
N PRO A 7 8.63 1.19 7.00
CA PRO A 7 7.53 0.49 7.64
C PRO A 7 6.33 1.41 7.85
N MET A 8 5.12 0.87 7.70
CA MET A 8 3.90 1.60 8.05
C MET A 8 3.70 1.55 9.57
N ILE A 9 3.54 2.72 10.20
CA ILE A 9 3.26 2.82 11.63
C ILE A 9 1.77 3.06 11.83
N CYS A 10 1.16 2.29 12.74
CA CYS A 10 -0.25 2.39 13.05
C CYS A 10 -0.57 3.76 13.67
N PRO A 11 -1.45 4.57 13.05
CA PRO A 11 -1.77 5.90 13.57
C PRO A 11 -2.56 5.86 14.88
N SER A 12 -3.17 4.71 15.21
CA SER A 12 -3.97 4.53 16.43
C SER A 12 -3.15 4.15 17.65
N CYS A 13 -2.09 3.35 17.50
CA CYS A 13 -1.34 2.80 18.64
C CYS A 13 0.19 2.85 18.50
N GLY A 14 0.71 3.31 17.37
CA GLY A 14 2.14 3.59 17.19
C GLY A 14 3.02 2.37 16.89
N VAL A 15 2.47 1.15 16.77
CA VAL A 15 3.25 -0.04 16.42
C VAL A 15 3.42 -0.19 14.91
N GLU A 16 4.47 -0.90 14.50
CA GLU A 16 4.66 -1.29 13.10
C GLU A 16 3.54 -2.23 12.62
N MET A 17 3.03 -1.96 11.42
CA MET A 17 1.96 -2.73 10.78
C MET A 17 2.54 -3.79 9.85
N ASN A 18 1.85 -4.93 9.76
CA ASN A 18 2.27 -6.03 8.89
C ASN A 18 1.80 -5.77 7.44
N ARG A 19 2.70 -5.83 6.45
CA ARG A 19 2.34 -5.91 5.01
C ARG A 19 1.66 -7.26 4.76
N HIS A 20 0.34 -7.26 4.82
CA HIS A 20 -0.45 -8.49 4.83
C HIS A 20 -0.76 -8.99 3.42
N ALA A 21 -0.96 -8.07 2.48
CA ALA A 21 -1.31 -8.38 1.10
C ALA A 21 -0.90 -7.25 0.15
N GLU A 22 -0.96 -7.54 -1.14
CA GLU A 22 -0.96 -6.56 -2.23
C GLU A 22 -2.27 -6.71 -2.99
N LYS A 23 -2.80 -5.60 -3.49
CA LYS A 23 -3.98 -5.59 -4.34
C LYS A 23 -3.73 -4.75 -5.58
N LEU A 24 -4.41 -5.10 -6.66
CA LEU A 24 -4.49 -4.26 -7.84
C LEU A 24 -5.68 -3.30 -7.69
N VAL A 25 -5.45 -2.02 -7.94
CA VAL A 25 -6.47 -0.97 -7.94
C VAL A 25 -6.56 -0.38 -9.34
N TRP A 26 -7.76 -0.30 -9.89
CA TRP A 26 -7.96 0.24 -11.22
C TRP A 26 -7.93 1.77 -11.17
N PRO A 27 -7.19 2.43 -12.08
CA PRO A 27 -7.18 3.89 -12.20
C PRO A 27 -8.60 4.41 -12.40
N THR A 28 -9.00 5.40 -11.61
CA THR A 28 -10.32 6.04 -11.74
C THR A 28 -10.23 7.51 -12.14
N ALA A 29 -9.07 8.14 -11.90
CA ALA A 29 -8.79 9.50 -12.31
C ALA A 29 -7.61 9.55 -13.30
N PRO A 30 -7.52 10.59 -14.15
CA PRO A 30 -6.41 10.76 -15.09
C PRO A 30 -5.02 10.69 -14.43
N ALA A 31 -4.89 11.22 -13.21
CA ALA A 31 -3.64 11.23 -12.45
C ALA A 31 -3.20 9.82 -11.99
N ASP A 32 -4.13 8.87 -11.85
CA ASP A 32 -3.82 7.50 -11.42
C ASP A 32 -3.04 6.73 -12.49
N HIS A 33 -3.22 7.07 -13.78
CA HIS A 33 -2.56 6.37 -14.88
C HIS A 33 -1.04 6.50 -14.84
N ALA A 34 -0.51 7.58 -14.24
CA ALA A 34 0.94 7.75 -14.08
C ALA A 34 1.56 6.76 -13.08
N SER A 35 0.74 6.17 -12.20
CA SER A 35 1.16 5.18 -11.19
C SER A 35 0.72 3.76 -11.54
N ALA A 36 0.15 3.54 -12.72
CA ALA A 36 -0.29 2.22 -13.15
C ALA A 36 0.92 1.38 -13.59
N ASP A 37 0.98 0.14 -13.10
CA ASP A 37 1.93 -0.84 -13.59
C ASP A 37 1.62 -1.18 -15.06
N PRO A 38 2.61 -1.12 -15.97
CA PRO A 38 2.38 -1.29 -17.40
C PRO A 38 2.02 -2.73 -17.80
N VAL A 39 2.31 -3.72 -16.95
CA VAL A 39 2.00 -5.13 -17.20
C VAL A 39 0.62 -5.49 -16.65
N LEU A 40 0.31 -5.06 -15.43
CA LEU A 40 -0.95 -5.38 -14.76
C LEU A 40 -2.09 -4.44 -15.19
N GLY A 41 -1.77 -3.25 -15.71
CA GLY A 41 -2.75 -2.25 -16.14
C GLY A 41 -3.46 -1.53 -14.99
N GLY A 42 -2.99 -1.72 -13.76
CA GLY A 42 -3.52 -1.10 -12.55
C GLY A 42 -2.43 -0.70 -11.58
N ILE A 43 -2.82 -0.05 -10.48
CA ILE A 43 -1.90 0.41 -9.44
C ILE A 43 -1.76 -0.70 -8.39
N VAL A 44 -0.53 -1.09 -8.07
CA VAL A 44 -0.27 -2.01 -6.95
C VAL A 44 -0.33 -1.23 -5.63
N GLU A 45 -1.20 -1.67 -4.73
CA GLU A 45 -1.38 -1.08 -3.41
C GLU A 45 -1.12 -2.15 -2.33
N GLU A 46 -0.19 -1.86 -1.43
CA GLU A 46 0.04 -2.66 -0.23
C GLU A 46 -1.11 -2.50 0.75
N LEU A 47 -1.55 -3.60 1.35
CA LEU A 47 -2.48 -3.61 2.47
C LEU A 47 -1.72 -3.97 3.75
N HIS A 48 -1.85 -3.11 4.75
CA HIS A 48 -1.20 -3.25 6.05
C HIS A 48 -2.24 -3.43 7.15
N THR A 49 -1.99 -4.34 8.08
CA THR A 49 -2.87 -4.57 9.24
C THR A 49 -2.07 -4.43 10.53
N CYS A 50 -2.60 -3.65 11.47
CA CYS A 50 -2.00 -3.50 12.78
C CYS A 50 -2.18 -4.77 13.61
N PRO A 51 -1.10 -5.42 14.08
CA PRO A 51 -1.20 -6.64 14.87
C PRO A 51 -1.74 -6.39 16.30
N ALA A 52 -1.67 -5.15 16.79
CA ALA A 52 -2.08 -4.82 18.16
C ALA A 52 -3.57 -4.45 18.26
N CYS A 53 -4.07 -3.60 17.36
CA CYS A 53 -5.43 -3.08 17.44
C CYS A 53 -6.32 -3.44 16.23
N GLY A 54 -5.79 -4.11 15.21
CA GLY A 54 -6.56 -4.58 14.06
C GLY A 54 -6.88 -3.53 12.99
N THR A 55 -6.52 -2.25 13.19
CA THR A 55 -6.71 -1.20 12.18
C THR A 55 -5.99 -1.54 10.88
N GLY A 56 -6.66 -1.32 9.75
CA GLY A 56 -6.09 -1.45 8.41
C GLY A 56 -5.61 -0.12 7.84
N GLY A 57 -4.59 -0.18 6.98
CA GLY A 57 -4.08 0.93 6.19
C GLY A 57 -3.59 0.43 4.84
N SER A 58 -3.45 1.33 3.87
CA SER A 58 -2.92 0.97 2.57
C SER A 58 -1.98 2.04 2.02
N ARG A 59 -1.07 1.61 1.14
CA ARG A 59 -0.04 2.48 0.53
C ARG A 59 0.20 2.03 -0.89
N ARG A 60 0.21 2.97 -1.84
CA ARG A 60 0.64 2.70 -3.20
C ARG A 60 2.16 2.52 -3.20
N GLU A 61 2.63 1.43 -3.80
CA GLU A 61 4.08 1.28 -4.01
C GLU A 61 4.55 2.43 -4.93
N PRO A 62 5.69 3.07 -4.65
CA PRO A 62 6.24 4.15 -5.46
C PRO A 62 6.77 3.66 -6.82
#